data_AF-A0A8K0NBG9-F1
#
_entry.id   AF-A0A8K0NBG9-F1
#
_cell.length_a   1.000
_cell.length_b   1.000
_cell.length_c   1.000
_cell.angle_alpha   90.00
_cell.angle_beta   90.00
_cell.angle_gamma   90.00
#
_symmetry.space_group_name_H-M   'P 1'
#
loop_
_entity.id
_entity.type
_entity.pdbx_description
1 polymer ?
#
loop_
_entity_poly.entity_id
_entity_poly.type
_entity_poly.pdbx_seq_one_letter_code
_entity_poly.pdbx_strand_id
1 'polypeptide(L)'
;MVDNRDSLEPRVTPEKAVKLCDRNFGIGADGVIFAMPAINGTDYSMRIFNSDGREPEMCGNGVCCFAHFVAELENIHGMIRCFYLCWSGLYFTRII
;
A
#
# COMPACT_ATOMS: atom_id res chain seq x y z
N MET A 1 -6.39 2.01 -2.89
CA MET A 1 -5.74 1.15 -1.88
C MET A 1 -6.58 -0.07 -1.64
N VAL A 2 -5.95 -1.17 -1.23
CA VAL A 2 -6.62 -2.43 -0.94
C VAL A 2 -6.22 -2.88 0.46
N ASP A 3 -7.20 -3.17 1.32
CA ASP A 3 -6.95 -3.86 2.58
C ASP A 3 -6.62 -5.32 2.29
N ASN A 4 -5.39 -5.71 2.61
CA ASN A 4 -4.82 -7.01 2.36
C ASN A 4 -4.19 -7.58 3.65
N ARG A 5 -4.62 -7.10 4.82
CA ARG A 5 -4.03 -7.45 6.12
C ARG A 5 -4.34 -8.88 6.54
N ASP A 6 -5.30 -9.52 5.88
CA ASP A 6 -5.70 -10.91 6.10
C ASP A 6 -4.89 -11.93 5.29
N SER A 7 -3.98 -11.48 4.40
CA SER A 7 -3.20 -12.37 3.52
C SER A 7 -1.78 -11.85 3.31
N LEU A 8 -0.82 -12.78 3.23
CA LEU A 8 0.57 -12.47 2.84
C LEU A 8 0.74 -12.28 1.33
N GLU A 9 -0.24 -12.73 0.54
CA GLU A 9 -0.26 -12.57 -0.91
C GLU A 9 -1.21 -11.44 -1.32
N PRO A 10 -0.80 -10.54 -2.25
CA PRO A 10 -1.67 -9.52 -2.80
C PRO A 10 -2.91 -10.12 -3.47
N ARG A 11 -4.09 -9.58 -3.15
CA ARG A 11 -5.40 -10.00 -3.70
C ARG A 11 -5.51 -9.85 -5.23
N VAL A 12 -4.63 -9.06 -5.84
CA VAL A 12 -4.65 -8.73 -7.26
C VAL A 12 -3.29 -9.10 -7.84
N THR A 13 -3.26 -9.80 -8.98
CA THR A 13 -2.01 -10.11 -9.67
C THR A 13 -1.45 -8.88 -10.40
N PRO A 14 -0.15 -8.83 -10.71
CA PRO A 14 0.45 -7.77 -11.53
C PRO A 14 -0.31 -7.48 -12.83
N GLU A 15 -0.72 -8.50 -13.58
CA GLU A 15 -1.43 -8.35 -14.86
C GLU A 15 -2.83 -7.77 -14.65
N LYS A 16 -3.47 -8.11 -13.52
CA LYS A 16 -4.75 -7.54 -13.16
C LYS A 16 -4.60 -6.09 -12.68
N ALA A 17 -3.52 -5.77 -11.97
CA ALA A 17 -3.20 -4.40 -11.58
C ALA A 17 -3.01 -3.50 -12.82
N VAL A 18 -2.30 -3.96 -13.85
CA VAL A 18 -2.19 -3.23 -15.14
C VAL A 18 -3.57 -2.90 -15.72
N LYS A 19 -4.47 -3.89 -15.77
CA LYS A 19 -5.84 -3.68 -16.29
C LYS A 19 -6.67 -2.72 -15.43
N LEU A 20 -6.50 -2.76 -14.11
CA LEU A 20 -7.19 -1.84 -13.19
C LEU A 20 -6.65 -0.41 -13.31
N CYS A 21 -5.35 -0.26 -13.53
CA CYS A 21 -4.68 1.03 -13.65
C CYS A 21 -4.91 1.72 -15.01
N ASP A 22 -5.39 1.00 -16.02
CA ASP A 22 -5.76 1.58 -17.32
C ASP A 22 -6.75 2.75 -17.14
N ARG A 23 -6.42 3.91 -17.71
CA ARG A 23 -7.18 5.16 -17.51
C ARG A 23 -8.44 5.27 -18.37
N ASN A 24 -8.60 4.41 -19.38
CA ASN A 24 -9.73 4.43 -20.30
C ASN A 24 -10.73 3.30 -20.00
N PHE A 25 -10.21 2.12 -19.65
CA PHE A 25 -10.99 0.89 -19.48
C PHE A 25 -10.93 0.32 -18.06
N GLY A 26 -10.06 0.86 -17.20
CA GLY A 26 -9.91 0.49 -15.80
C GLY A 26 -10.46 1.56 -14.85
N ILE A 27 -10.01 1.50 -13.60
CA ILE A 27 -10.28 2.51 -12.57
C ILE A 27 -9.46 3.78 -12.85
N GLY A 28 -8.26 3.61 -13.42
CA GLY A 28 -7.31 4.69 -13.68
C GLY A 28 -6.51 5.06 -12.44
N ALA A 29 -5.28 4.57 -12.35
CA ALA A 29 -4.36 4.86 -11.24
C ALA A 29 -2.90 4.71 -11.70
N ASP A 30 -1.96 5.30 -10.96
CA ASP A 30 -0.53 5.09 -11.20
C ASP A 30 -0.02 3.75 -10.63
N GLY A 31 -0.81 3.13 -9.75
CA GLY A 31 -0.55 1.82 -9.18
C GLY A 31 -1.60 1.38 -8.15
N VAL A 32 -1.53 0.12 -7.76
CA VAL A 32 -2.33 -0.49 -6.69
C VAL A 32 -1.44 -0.71 -5.48
N ILE A 33 -1.80 -0.11 -4.34
CA ILE A 33 -1.09 -0.27 -3.07
C ILE A 33 -1.91 -1.17 -2.15
N PHE A 34 -1.22 -2.11 -1.48
CA PHE A 34 -1.79 -3.07 -0.56
C PHE A 34 -1.31 -2.80 0.87
N ALA A 35 -2.26 -2.72 1.80
CA ALA A 35 -1.98 -2.79 3.23
C ALA A 35 -1.85 -4.26 3.63
N MET A 36 -0.63 -4.70 3.88
CA MET A 36 -0.29 -6.09 4.17
C MET A 36 -0.13 -6.27 5.69
N PRO A 37 -0.22 -7.52 6.21
CA PRO A 37 0.01 -7.78 7.63
C PRO A 37 1.42 -7.35 8.08
N ALA A 38 1.57 -7.13 9.38
CA ALA A 38 2.85 -6.87 10.03
C ALA A 38 3.89 -7.97 9.75
N ILE A 39 5.14 -7.57 9.54
CA ILE A 39 6.28 -8.48 9.35
C ILE A 39 7.43 -7.98 10.23
N ASN A 40 8.16 -8.89 10.90
CA ASN A 40 9.34 -8.55 11.68
C ASN A 40 9.12 -7.43 12.74
N GLY A 41 7.93 -7.38 13.34
CA GLY A 41 7.59 -6.42 14.40
C GLY A 41 7.20 -5.02 13.91
N THR A 42 6.91 -4.83 12.62
CA THR A 42 6.29 -3.59 12.13
C THR A 42 4.81 -3.51 12.46
N ASP A 43 4.20 -2.32 12.32
CA ASP A 43 2.74 -2.18 12.44
C ASP A 43 2.04 -2.80 11.23
N TYR A 44 2.62 -2.58 10.04
CA TYR A 44 2.12 -3.08 8.76
C TYR A 44 3.27 -3.42 7.81
N SER A 45 2.96 -4.06 6.68
CA SER A 45 3.84 -4.03 5.52
C SER A 45 3.11 -3.44 4.31
N MET A 46 3.86 -2.99 3.31
CA MET A 46 3.29 -2.36 2.12
C MET A 46 3.88 -3.01 0.87
N ARG A 47 2.99 -3.40 -0.04
CA ARG A 47 3.34 -3.81 -1.41
C ARG A 47 2.64 -2.90 -2.41
N ILE A 48 3.19 -2.79 -3.60
CA ILE A 48 2.65 -1.94 -4.67
C ILE A 48 2.87 -2.60 -6.03
N PHE A 49 1.87 -2.53 -6.89
CA PHE A 49 2.02 -2.80 -8.32
C PHE A 49 1.76 -1.53 -9.10
N ASN A 50 2.75 -1.07 -9.85
CA ASN A 50 2.60 0.09 -10.74
C ASN A 50 1.62 -0.22 -11.88
N SER A 51 1.23 0.82 -12.61
CA SER A 51 0.39 0.70 -13.80
C SER A 51 0.99 -0.17 -14.91
N ASP A 52 2.30 -0.43 -14.87
CA ASP A 52 3.01 -1.34 -15.77
C ASP A 52 3.20 -2.77 -15.20
N GLY A 53 2.65 -3.04 -14.01
CA GLY A 53 2.70 -4.34 -13.34
C GLY A 53 3.98 -4.60 -12.57
N ARG A 54 4.99 -3.73 -12.63
CA ARG A 54 6.20 -3.88 -11.83
C ARG A 54 5.93 -3.55 -10.37
N GLU A 55 6.61 -4.27 -9.48
CA GLU A 55 6.62 -3.97 -8.05
C GLU A 55 7.84 -3.10 -7.73
N PRO A 56 7.68 -1.79 -7.52
CA PRO A 56 8.79 -0.95 -7.08
C PRO A 56 9.08 -1.20 -5.60
N GLU A 57 10.32 -0.88 -5.19
CA GLU A 57 10.74 -1.08 -3.81
C GLU A 57 10.02 -0.15 -2.84
N MET A 58 9.71 1.07 -3.26
CA MET A 58 9.10 2.12 -2.43
C MET A 58 8.27 3.10 -3.28
N CYS A 59 7.24 3.69 -2.68
CA CYS A 59 6.47 4.78 -3.27
C CYS A 59 6.29 5.92 -2.26
N GLY A 60 7.05 7.00 -2.44
CA GLY A 60 7.08 8.13 -1.50
C GLY A 60 5.78 8.92 -1.45
N ASN A 61 5.00 8.94 -2.53
CA ASN A 61 3.66 9.53 -2.52
C ASN A 61 2.62 8.55 -1.93
N GLY A 62 2.83 7.25 -2.14
CA GLY A 62 1.93 6.19 -1.70
C GLY A 62 1.89 6.04 -0.18
N VAL A 63 2.98 6.34 0.54
CA VAL A 63 3.04 6.23 2.00
C VAL A 63 2.06 7.17 2.73
N CYS A 64 1.87 8.39 2.23
CA CYS A 64 0.96 9.34 2.87
C CYS A 64 -0.48 8.82 2.77
N CYS A 65 -0.88 8.39 1.56
CA CYS A 65 -2.16 7.75 1.35
C CYS A 65 -2.31 6.48 2.22
N PHE A 66 -1.22 5.74 2.44
CA PHE A 66 -1.23 4.48 3.18
C PHE A 66 -1.54 4.71 4.65
N ALA A 67 -0.86 5.66 5.29
CA ALA A 67 -1.10 5.95 6.69
C ALA A 67 -2.50 6.56 6.92
N HIS A 68 -3.02 7.36 5.98
CA HIS A 68 -4.42 7.79 6.02
C HIS A 68 -5.39 6.60 5.92
N PHE A 69 -5.16 5.70 4.96
CA PHE A 69 -6.02 4.52 4.75
C PHE A 69 -6.04 3.59 5.97
N VAL A 70 -4.88 3.31 6.56
CA VAL A 70 -4.79 2.50 7.78
C VAL A 70 -5.51 3.17 8.95
N ALA A 71 -5.37 4.48 9.10
CA ALA A 71 -6.06 5.20 10.17
C ALA A 71 -7.58 5.19 10.00
N GLU A 72 -8.08 5.27 8.77
CA GLU A 72 -9.50 5.12 8.48
C GLU A 72 -10.00 3.71 8.84
N LEU A 73 -9.24 2.67 8.49
CA LEU A 73 -9.57 1.27 8.83
C LEU A 73 -9.58 1.00 10.34
N GLU A 74 -8.66 1.62 11.08
CA GLU A 74 -8.50 1.47 12.54
C GLU A 74 -9.29 2.51 13.35
N ASN A 75 -9.99 3.43 12.67
CA ASN A 75 -10.73 4.53 13.27
C ASN A 75 -9.86 5.42 14.19
N ILE A 76 -8.61 5.62 13.81
CA ILE A 76 -7.62 6.42 14.54
C ILE A 76 -7.81 7.90 14.18
N HIS A 77 -7.96 8.74 15.21
CA HIS A 77 -8.10 10.18 15.06
C HIS A 77 -6.85 10.90 15.59
N GLY A 78 -6.42 11.94 14.85
CA GLY A 78 -5.23 12.73 15.19
C GLY A 78 -3.94 12.13 14.63
N MET A 79 -2.83 12.39 15.31
CA MET A 79 -1.50 12.05 14.80
C MET A 79 -1.29 10.53 14.68
N ILE A 80 -0.99 10.08 13.46
CA ILE A 80 -0.70 8.69 13.14
C ILE A 80 0.80 8.51 13.01
N ARG A 81 1.32 7.46 13.64
CA ARG A 81 2.70 6.99 13.47
C ARG A 81 2.63 5.54 13.03
N CYS A 82 3.22 5.21 11.88
CA CYS A 82 3.27 3.85 11.39
C CYS A 82 4.69 3.49 10.97
N PHE A 83 5.18 2.38 11.52
CA PHE A 83 6.32 1.65 11.01
C PHE A 83 5.82 0.63 9.99
N TYR A 84 6.34 0.70 8.77
CA TYR A 84 5.99 -0.25 7.73
C TYR A 84 7.23 -0.77 7.01
N LEU A 85 7.17 -2.03 6.60
CA LEU A 85 8.21 -2.67 5.81
C LEU A 85 7.85 -2.60 4.32
N CYS A 86 8.83 -2.22 3.49
CA CYS A 86 8.79 -2.48 2.05
C CYS A 86 10.10 -3.17 1.62
N TRP A 87 10.25 -3.45 0.32
CA TRP A 87 11.41 -4.18 -0.21
C TRP A 87 12.75 -3.51 0.13
N SER A 88 12.81 -2.19 0.13
CA SER A 88 14.03 -1.42 0.44
C SER A 88 14.32 -1.28 1.94
N GLY A 89 13.45 -1.78 2.82
CA GLY A 89 13.69 -1.82 4.28
C GLY A 89 12.55 -1.26 5.13
N LEU A 90 12.89 -0.92 6.37
CA LEU A 90 11.97 -0.36 7.35
C LEU A 90 11.79 1.15 7.13
N TYR A 91 10.53 1.58 7.06
CA TYR A 91 10.17 2.98 6.92
C TYR A 91 9.26 3.42 8.04
N PHE A 92 9.32 4.71 8.35
CA PHE A 92 8.49 5.37 9.33
C PHE A 92 7.76 6.53 8.65
N THR A 93 6.46 6.61 8.86
CA THR A 93 5.66 7.77 8.47
C THR A 93 4.92 8.34 9.67
N ARG A 94 4.83 9.68 9.68
CA ARG A 94 4.05 10.44 10.65
C ARG A 94 3.14 11.37 9.89
N ILE A 95 1.84 11.20 10.06
CA ILE A 95 0.80 12.09 9.52
C ILE A 95 0.15 12.82 10.70
N ILE A 96 -0.07 14.12 10.53
CA ILE A 96 -0.60 15.02 11.57
C ILE A 96 -2.10 15.19 11.36
#